data_AF-A0A353RF46-F1
#
_entry.id   AF-A0A353RF46-F1
#
_cell.length_a   1.000
_cell.length_b   1.000
_cell.length_c   1.000
_cell.angle_alpha   90.00
_cell.angle_beta   90.00
_cell.angle_gamma   90.00
#
_symmetry.space_group_name_H-M   'P 1'
#
loop_
_entity.id
_entity.type
_entity.pdbx_description
1 polymer ?
#
loop_
_entity_poly.entity_id
_entity_poly.type
_entity_poly.pdbx_seq_one_letter_code
_entity_poly.pdbx_strand_id
1 'polypeptide(L)' 'MGRLSGNQKIRILFLSTYPPRACGIATFTQDLVGELAKTGEIEPGIAAVSNGGESYPPEVKFDLNQQ' A
#
# COMPACT_ATOMS: atom_id res chain seq x y z
N MET A 1 -9.33 -0.75 23.68
CA MET A 1 -8.46 -1.22 22.58
C MET A 1 -7.43 -2.18 23.14
N GLY A 2 -7.52 -3.48 22.80
CA GLY A 2 -6.55 -4.49 23.24
C GLY A 2 -5.20 -4.28 22.56
N ARG A 3 -4.13 -4.20 23.34
CA ARG A 3 -2.75 -4.08 22.86
C ARG A 3 -2.36 -5.41 22.19
N LEU A 4 -1.99 -5.37 20.92
CA LEU A 4 -1.48 -6.53 20.19
C LEU A 4 -0.25 -7.05 20.95
N SER A 5 -0.26 -8.34 21.30
CA SER A 5 0.83 -9.00 22.00
C SER A 5 2.12 -8.83 21.20
N GLY A 6 3.21 -8.51 21.91
CA GLY A 6 4.51 -8.22 21.32
C GLY A 6 4.88 -9.29 20.30
N ASN A 7 5.13 -8.86 19.07
CA ASN A 7 5.58 -9.62 17.89
C ASN A 7 4.54 -9.90 16.78
N GLN A 8 3.29 -9.43 16.87
CA GLN A 8 2.35 -9.49 15.73
C GLN A 8 2.15 -8.10 15.11
N LYS A 9 2.70 -7.88 13.92
CA LYS A 9 2.43 -6.67 13.13
C LYS A 9 1.03 -6.73 12.51
N ILE A 10 0.36 -5.59 12.44
CA ILE A 10 -0.92 -5.46 11.72
C ILE A 10 -0.62 -5.48 10.23
N ARG A 11 -1.15 -6.48 9.52
CA ARG A 11 -1.04 -6.54 8.05
C ARG A 11 -2.22 -5.80 7.42
N ILE A 12 -1.93 -4.78 6.62
CA ILE A 12 -2.94 -3.93 5.97
C ILE A 12 -2.64 -3.86 4.48
N LEU A 13 -3.64 -4.08 3.64
CA LEU A 13 -3.54 -3.96 2.19
C LEU A 13 -4.37 -2.76 1.71
N PHE A 14 -3.73 -1.78 1.08
CA PHE A 14 -4.37 -0.58 0.55
C PHE A 14 -4.79 -0.80 -0.90
N LEU A 15 -6.10 -0.76 -1.16
CA LEU A 15 -6.65 -0.76 -2.51
C LEU A 15 -6.77 0.68 -3.01
N SER A 16 -5.90 1.08 -3.94
CA SER A 16 -5.84 2.46 -4.44
C SER A 16 -5.11 2.54 -5.78
N THR A 17 -5.12 3.71 -6.42
CA THR A 17 -4.11 4.02 -7.44
C THR A 17 -2.75 4.24 -6.77
N TYR A 18 -1.67 3.96 -7.50
CA TYR A 18 -0.30 4.04 -6.98
C TYR A 18 0.67 4.45 -8.10
N PRO A 19 1.81 5.11 -7.81
CA PRO A 19 2.85 5.36 -8.81
C PRO A 19 3.23 4.07 -9.58
N PRO A 20 3.38 4.13 -10.92
CA PRO A 20 3.69 5.31 -11.74
C PRO A 20 2.50 6.19 -12.15
N ARG A 21 1.26 5.83 -11.81
CA ARG A 21 0.08 6.67 -12.09
C ARG A 21 -0.02 7.81 -11.08
N ALA A 22 0.76 8.87 -11.29
CA ALA A 22 0.79 10.03 -10.40
C ALA A 22 -0.44 10.95 -10.60
N CYS A 23 -1.51 10.68 -9.87
CA CYS A 23 -2.55 11.66 -9.53
C CYS A 23 -2.55 11.86 -8.00
N GLY A 24 -3.16 12.93 -7.47
CA GLY A 24 -2.99 13.31 -6.06
C GLY A 24 -3.32 12.23 -5.01
N ILE A 25 -4.20 11.28 -5.33
CA ILE A 25 -4.52 10.13 -4.47
C ILE A 25 -3.40 9.07 -4.47
N ALA A 26 -2.70 8.88 -5.59
CA ALA A 26 -1.63 7.90 -5.71
C ALA A 26 -0.42 8.30 -4.85
N THR A 27 -0.03 9.57 -4.89
CA THR A 27 1.04 10.10 -4.05
C THR A 27 0.66 10.10 -2.58
N PHE A 28 -0.60 10.44 -2.24
CA PHE A 28 -1.10 10.30 -0.87
C PHE A 28 -1.00 8.84 -0.36
N THR A 29 -1.34 7.86 -1.20
CA THR A 29 -1.24 6.44 -0.83
C THR A 29 0.22 6.02 -0.60
N GLN A 30 1.13 6.51 -1.44
CA GLN A 30 2.57 6.28 -1.27
C GLN A 30 3.07 6.86 0.06
N ASP A 31 2.74 8.12 0.36
CA ASP A 31 3.14 8.77 1.61
C ASP A 31 2.56 8.06 2.83
N LEU A 32 1.27 7.72 2.80
CA LEU A 32 0.60 7.00 3.88
C LEU A 32 1.24 5.65 4.16
N VAL A 33 1.45 4.83 3.13
CA VAL A 33 2.10 3.51 3.28
C VAL A 33 3.51 3.65 3.82
N GLY A 34 4.26 4.63 3.31
CA GLY A 34 5.62 4.92 3.76
C GLY A 34 5.67 5.30 5.24
N GLU A 35 4.80 6.20 5.70
CA GLU A 35 4.75 6.62 7.10
C GLU A 35 4.26 5.49 8.03
N LEU A 36 3.28 4.69 7.60
CA LEU A 36 2.81 3.54 8.39
C LEU A 36 3.88 2.46 8.53
N ALA A 37 4.68 2.19 7.48
CA ALA A 37 5.78 1.24 7.56
C ALA A 37 6.84 1.66 8.59
N LYS A 38 7.10 2.97 8.73
CA LYS A 38 8.05 3.54 9.70
C LYS A 38 7.63 3.33 11.16
N THR A 39 6.33 3.14 11.43
CA THR A 39 5.84 2.85 12.80
C THR A 39 6.36 1.53 13.34
N GLY A 40 6.71 0.57 12.46
CA GLY A 40 7.11 -0.79 12.84
C GLY A 40 5.98 -1.67 13.38
N GLU A 41 4.82 -1.09 13.69
CA GLU A 41 3.62 -1.78 14.18
C GLU A 41 2.77 -2.34 13.03
N ILE A 42 2.86 -1.71 11.87
CA ILE A 42 2.09 -2.05 10.68
C ILE A 42 3.03 -2.59 9.60
N GLU A 43 2.58 -3.64 8.93
CA GLU A 43 3.16 -4.16 7.69
C GLU A 43 2.19 -3.82 6.55
N PRO A 44 2.34 -2.64 5.92
CA PRO A 44 1.46 -2.21 4.86
C PRO A 44 1.87 -2.82 3.51
N GLY A 45 0.90 -3.05 2.64
CA GLY A 45 1.11 -3.39 1.23
C GLY A 45 0.07 -2.71 0.34
N ILE A 46 0.27 -2.76 -0.97
CA ILE A 46 -0.64 -2.14 -1.94
C ILE A 46 -1.26 -3.19 -2.86
N ALA A 47 -2.56 -3.06 -3.10
CA ALA A 47 -3.25 -3.60 -4.27
C ALA A 47 -3.51 -2.43 -5.23
N ALA A 48 -2.67 -2.32 -6.26
CA ALA A 48 -2.72 -1.19 -7.18
C ALA A 48 -3.87 -1.39 -8.17
N VAL A 49 -4.69 -0.35 -8.35
CA VAL A 49 -5.67 -0.27 -9.44
C VAL A 49 -4.99 0.40 -10.64
N SER A 50 -4.87 -0.34 -11.74
CA SER A 50 -4.10 0.04 -12.91
C SER A 50 -4.94 -0.06 -14.19
N ASN A 51 -4.41 0.44 -15.31
CA ASN A 51 -4.99 0.20 -16.63
C ASN A 51 -4.23 -0.92 -17.40
N GLY A 52 -3.22 -1.51 -16.77
CA GLY A 52 -2.33 -2.49 -17.35
C GLY A 52 -1.09 -1.88 -18.00
N GLY A 53 0.06 -2.53 -17.80
CA GLY A 53 1.35 -2.14 -18.40
C GLY A 53 2.27 -1.35 -17.47
N GLU A 54 1.83 -1.04 -16.25
CA GLU A 54 2.65 -0.40 -15.23
C GLU A 54 3.62 -1.38 -14.55
N SER A 55 4.83 -0.91 -14.24
CA SER A 55 5.78 -1.64 -13.40
C SER A 55 5.76 -1.07 -12.00
N TYR A 56 5.44 -1.91 -11.02
CA TYR A 56 5.28 -1.49 -9.62
C TYR A 56 6.46 -1.92 -8.72
N PRO A 57 6.72 -1.18 -7.62
CA PRO A 57 7.73 -1.56 -6.65
C PRO A 57 7.27 -2.73 -5.76
N PRO A 58 8.17 -3.38 -5.00
CA PRO A 58 7.87 -4.58 -4.22
C PRO A 58 6.79 -4.43 -3.14
N GLU A 59 6.50 -3.21 -2.68
CA GLU A 59 5.37 -2.97 -1.76
C GLU A 59 3.99 -3.20 -2.41
N VAL A 60 3.90 -3.19 -3.74
CA VAL A 60 2.70 -3.59 -4.47
C VAL A 60 2.64 -5.12 -4.56
N LYS A 61 1.60 -5.70 -3.95
CA LYS A 61 1.39 -7.16 -3.87
C LYS A 61 0.41 -7.66 -4.92
N PHE A 62 -0.47 -6.79 -5.41
CA PHE A 62 -1.46 -7.10 -6.43
C PHE A 62 -1.57 -5.94 -7.41
N ASP A 63 -1.76 -6.28 -8.68
CA ASP A 63 -2.06 -5.35 -9.75
C ASP A 63 -3.45 -5.72 -10.31
N LEU A 64 -4.40 -4.80 -10.18
CA LEU A 64 -5.81 -4.97 -10.51
C LEU A 64 -6.13 -4.08 -11.72
N ASN A 65 -6.23 -4.71 -12.89
CA ASN A 65 -6.59 -4.01 -14.11
C ASN A 65 -8.08 -3.62 -14.10
N GLN A 66 -8.34 -2.32 -14.23
CA GLN A 66 -9.68 -1.76 -14.31
C GLN A 66 -10.19 -1.85 -15.76
N GLN A 67 -11.11 -2.78 -16.02
CA GLN A 67 -11.84 -2.92 -17.29
C GLN A 67 -13.13 -2.10 -17.32
#